data_AF-A0A1G9PDJ4-F1
#
_entry.id   AF-A0A1G9PDJ4-F1
#
_cell.length_a   1.000
_cell.length_b   1.000
_cell.length_c   1.000
_cell.angle_alpha   90.00
_cell.angle_beta   90.00
_cell.angle_gamma   90.00
#
_symmetry.space_group_name_H-M   'P 1'
#
loop_
_entity.id
_entity.type
_entity.pdbx_description
1 polymer ?
#
loop_
_entity_poly.entity_id
_entity_poly.type
_entity_poly.pdbx_seq_one_letter_code
_entity_poly.pdbx_strand_id
1 'polypeptide(L)'
;MTERNELINDIQRLKAERNRLLEQIKEAEQWESASWDSYHALVEHINAMEKKQKIARNYWNASQQDIKLQFESVLDQNNRLKKVIAKKRYDLLESELDKLTEEVRQLADVLGIEIDELPQDLPFFALPAEEIDNE
;
A
#
# COMPACT_ATOMS: atom_id res chain seq x y z
N MET A 1 -84.87 9.41 0.39
CA MET A 1 -83.92 9.22 1.51
C MET A 1 -82.63 8.49 1.08
N THR A 2 -82.60 7.88 -0.11
CA THR A 2 -81.54 6.98 -0.59
C THR A 2 -80.28 7.72 -1.08
N GLU A 3 -80.43 8.73 -1.94
CA GLU A 3 -79.29 9.49 -2.52
C GLU A 3 -78.44 10.23 -1.48
N ARG A 4 -79.06 10.76 -0.42
CA ARG A 4 -78.34 11.45 0.66
C ARG A 4 -77.42 10.49 1.42
N ASN A 5 -77.86 9.24 1.65
CA ASN A 5 -77.06 8.24 2.34
C ASN A 5 -75.92 7.72 1.46
N GLU A 6 -76.16 7.58 0.16
CA GLU A 6 -75.13 7.23 -0.82
C GLU A 6 -74.03 8.30 -0.88
N LEU A 7 -74.41 9.59 -0.95
CA LEU A 7 -73.46 10.71 -0.90
C LEU A 7 -72.64 10.73 0.40
N ILE A 8 -73.27 10.43 1.54
CA ILE A 8 -72.56 10.35 2.83
C ILE A 8 -71.54 9.21 2.82
N ASN A 9 -71.92 8.04 2.32
CA ASN A 9 -71.02 6.89 2.20
C ASN A 9 -69.86 7.16 1.24
N ASP A 10 -70.11 7.83 0.11
CA ASP A 10 -69.08 8.22 -0.84
C ASP A 10 -68.10 9.23 -0.25
N ILE A 11 -68.60 10.23 0.48
CA ILE A 11 -67.73 11.18 1.19
C ILE A 11 -66.85 10.47 2.22
N GLN A 12 -67.40 9.49 2.95
CA GLN A 12 -66.61 8.70 3.90
C GLN A 12 -65.54 7.86 3.21
N ARG A 13 -65.88 7.20 2.09
CA ARG A 13 -64.93 6.43 1.27
C ARG A 13 -63.81 7.32 0.74
N LEU A 14 -64.15 8.46 0.16
CA LEU A 14 -63.16 9.42 -0.37
C LEU A 14 -62.25 9.98 0.72
N LYS A 15 -62.77 10.21 1.93
CA LYS A 15 -61.94 10.63 3.07
C LYS A 15 -60.97 9.53 3.51
N ALA A 16 -61.42 8.28 3.56
CA ALA A 16 -60.56 7.15 3.89
C ALA A 16 -59.46 6.96 2.84
N GLU A 17 -59.81 7.08 1.56
CA GLU A 17 -58.86 7.00 0.45
C GLU A 17 -57.84 8.15 0.48
N ARG A 18 -58.28 9.39 0.71
CA ARG A 18 -57.39 10.54 0.89
C ARG A 18 -56.40 10.31 2.02
N ASN A 19 -56.86 9.83 3.18
CA ASN A 19 -55.97 9.59 4.33
C ASN A 19 -54.96 8.48 4.03
N ARG A 20 -55.37 7.42 3.33
CA ARG A 20 -54.47 6.36 2.89
C ARG A 20 -53.40 6.88 1.93
N LEU A 21 -53.78 7.70 0.95
CA LEU A 21 -52.84 8.32 0.00
C LEU A 21 -51.85 9.25 0.71
N LEU A 22 -52.31 10.02 1.69
CA LEU A 22 -51.42 10.89 2.48
C LEU A 22 -50.38 10.09 3.27
N GLU A 23 -50.76 8.94 3.85
CA GLU A 23 -49.78 8.08 4.54
C GLU A 23 -48.77 7.47 3.56
N GLN A 24 -49.22 7.03 2.37
CA GLN A 24 -48.33 6.52 1.33
C GLN A 24 -47.34 7.57 0.82
N ILE A 25 -47.79 8.83 0.66
CA ILE A 25 -46.90 9.95 0.29
C ILE A 25 -45.83 10.15 1.36
N LYS A 26 -46.23 10.17 2.64
CA LYS A 26 -45.31 10.34 3.76
C LYS A 26 -44.29 9.20 3.84
N GLU A 27 -44.72 7.96 3.64
CA GLU A 27 -43.80 6.81 3.55
C GLU A 27 -42.83 6.96 2.36
N ALA A 28 -43.32 7.37 1.19
CA ALA A 28 -42.48 7.58 0.02
C ALA A 28 -41.42 8.69 0.24
N GLU A 29 -41.80 9.81 0.85
CA GLU A 29 -40.88 10.90 1.21
C GLU A 29 -39.78 10.42 2.19
N GLN A 30 -40.13 9.56 3.14
CA GLN A 30 -39.16 8.96 4.06
C GLN A 30 -38.17 8.04 3.33
N TRP A 31 -38.67 7.20 2.42
CA TRP A 31 -37.82 6.34 1.60
C TRP A 31 -36.91 7.13 0.66
N GLU A 32 -37.40 8.23 0.10
CA GLU A 32 -36.59 9.14 -0.72
C GLU A 32 -35.44 9.75 0.10
N SER A 33 -35.75 10.29 1.29
CA SER A 33 -34.72 10.86 2.18
C SER A 33 -33.67 9.81 2.56
N ALA A 34 -34.10 8.62 2.98
CA ALA A 34 -33.19 7.54 3.36
C ALA A 34 -32.32 7.06 2.18
N SER A 35 -32.89 7.02 0.98
CA SER A 35 -32.16 6.68 -0.24
C SER A 35 -31.12 7.74 -0.59
N TRP A 36 -31.45 9.01 -0.38
CA TRP A 36 -30.54 10.13 -0.62
C TRP A 36 -29.36 10.13 0.37
N ASP A 37 -29.65 9.94 1.65
CA ASP A 37 -28.60 9.82 2.68
C ASP A 37 -27.68 8.62 2.40
N SER A 38 -28.27 7.48 2.00
CA SER A 38 -27.52 6.28 1.63
C SER A 38 -26.63 6.52 0.40
N TYR A 39 -27.13 7.24 -0.60
CA TYR A 39 -26.37 7.60 -1.79
C TYR A 39 -25.16 8.47 -1.43
N HIS A 40 -25.34 9.51 -0.60
CA HIS A 40 -24.24 10.38 -0.18
C HIS A 40 -23.21 9.63 0.65
N ALA A 41 -23.63 8.78 1.58
CA ALA A 41 -22.73 7.94 2.36
C ALA A 41 -21.87 7.03 1.45
N LEU A 42 -22.46 6.45 0.40
CA LEU A 42 -21.73 5.65 -0.58
C LEU A 42 -20.72 6.48 -1.37
N VAL A 43 -21.10 7.68 -1.82
CA VAL A 43 -20.19 8.59 -2.54
C VAL A 43 -19.01 9.00 -1.66
N GLU A 44 -19.26 9.37 -0.40
CA GLU A 44 -18.21 9.69 0.56
C GLU A 44 -17.26 8.51 0.80
N HIS A 45 -17.82 7.31 0.95
CA HIS A 45 -17.03 6.09 1.12
C HIS A 45 -16.15 5.79 -0.11
N ILE A 46 -16.69 5.90 -1.33
CA ILE A 46 -15.93 5.72 -2.57
C ILE A 46 -14.79 6.74 -2.65
N ASN A 47 -15.08 8.01 -2.39
CA ASN A 47 -14.07 9.07 -2.37
C ASN A 47 -12.97 8.80 -1.34
N ALA A 48 -13.32 8.27 -0.17
CA ALA A 48 -12.35 7.88 0.85
C ALA A 48 -11.47 6.70 0.38
N MET A 49 -12.05 5.71 -0.30
CA MET A 49 -11.31 4.58 -0.88
C MET A 49 -10.34 5.05 -1.98
N GLU A 50 -10.77 5.92 -2.88
CA GLU A 50 -9.92 6.48 -3.93
C GLU A 50 -8.71 7.24 -3.34
N LYS A 51 -8.94 8.03 -2.28
CA LYS A 51 -7.86 8.70 -1.54
C LYS A 51 -6.87 7.70 -0.95
N LYS A 52 -7.35 6.65 -0.28
CA LYS A 52 -6.50 5.59 0.28
C LYS A 52 -5.68 4.88 -0.79
N GLN A 53 -6.31 4.53 -1.91
CA GLN A 53 -5.64 3.90 -3.05
C GLN A 53 -4.55 4.81 -3.65
N LYS A 54 -4.83 6.11 -3.78
CA LYS A 54 -3.84 7.09 -4.26
C LYS A 54 -2.64 7.19 -3.31
N ILE A 55 -2.88 7.25 -2.00
CA ILE A 55 -1.81 7.29 -1.00
C ILE A 55 -0.97 6.01 -1.09
N ALA A 56 -1.61 4.83 -1.11
CA ALA A 56 -0.90 3.56 -1.22
C ALA A 56 -0.07 3.45 -2.50
N ARG A 57 -0.61 3.87 -3.65
CA ARG A 57 0.13 3.90 -4.92
C ARG A 57 1.31 4.86 -4.87
N ASN A 58 1.13 6.04 -4.31
CA ASN A 58 2.22 7.02 -4.17
C ASN A 58 3.33 6.49 -3.26
N TYR A 59 2.97 5.88 -2.13
CA TYR A 59 3.92 5.26 -1.22
C TYR A 59 4.69 4.12 -1.90
N TRP A 60 3.99 3.23 -2.61
CA TRP A 60 4.61 2.15 -3.36
C TRP A 60 5.61 2.66 -4.40
N ASN A 61 5.21 3.65 -5.21
CA ASN A 61 6.08 4.22 -6.24
C ASN A 61 7.32 4.90 -5.64
N ALA A 62 7.17 5.64 -4.54
CA ALA A 62 8.29 6.26 -3.84
C ALA A 62 9.24 5.21 -3.26
N SER A 63 8.68 4.23 -2.54
CA SER A 63 9.46 3.12 -1.96
C SER A 63 10.20 2.31 -3.03
N GLN A 64 9.57 2.00 -4.17
CA GLN A 64 10.24 1.32 -5.27
C GLN A 64 11.40 2.14 -5.83
N GLN A 65 11.24 3.46 -5.98
CA GLN A 65 12.29 4.33 -6.47
C GLN A 65 13.47 4.39 -5.49
N ASP A 66 13.20 4.52 -4.20
CA ASP A 66 14.24 4.58 -3.16
C ASP A 66 15.00 3.25 -3.07
N ILE A 67 14.29 2.12 -3.05
CA ILE A 67 14.89 0.77 -3.06
C ILE A 67 15.77 0.59 -4.31
N LYS A 68 15.27 1.01 -5.49
CA LYS A 68 16.04 0.92 -6.74
C LYS A 68 17.36 1.69 -6.65
N LEU A 69 17.36 2.91 -6.11
CA LEU A 69 18.57 3.72 -5.95
C LEU A 69 19.58 3.04 -5.02
N GLN A 70 19.12 2.42 -3.92
CA GLN A 70 19.98 1.68 -3.01
C GLN A 70 20.61 0.45 -3.67
N PHE A 71 19.83 -0.33 -4.44
CA PHE A 71 20.38 -1.44 -5.22
C PHE A 71 21.39 -1.00 -6.28
N GLU A 72 21.15 0.13 -6.95
CA GLU A 72 22.10 0.71 -7.91
C GLU A 72 23.42 1.12 -7.24
N SER A 73 23.37 1.64 -6.00
CA SER A 73 24.56 1.97 -5.21
C SER A 73 25.39 0.72 -4.87
N VAL A 74 24.75 -0.31 -4.29
CA VAL A 74 25.40 -1.59 -3.96
C VAL A 74 26.06 -2.20 -5.21
N LEU A 75 25.39 -2.12 -6.36
CA LEU A 75 25.94 -2.59 -7.62
C LEU A 75 27.16 -1.76 -8.08
N ASP A 76 27.15 -0.44 -7.91
CA ASP A 76 28.32 0.40 -8.22
C ASP A 76 29.51 0.06 -7.34
N GLN A 77 29.33 -0.10 -6.02
CA GLN A 77 30.42 -0.50 -5.12
C GLN A 77 30.97 -1.88 -5.46
N ASN A 78 30.11 -2.86 -5.75
CA ASN A 78 30.55 -4.18 -6.20
C ASN A 78 31.39 -4.08 -7.49
N ASN A 79 30.98 -3.22 -8.43
CA ASN A 79 31.75 -2.99 -9.66
C ASN A 79 33.10 -2.28 -9.39
N ARG A 80 33.18 -1.40 -8.39
CA ARG A 80 34.45 -0.80 -7.94
C ARG A 80 35.37 -1.86 -7.32
N LEU A 81 34.84 -2.72 -6.46
CA LEU A 81 35.59 -3.82 -5.86
C LEU A 81 36.16 -4.76 -6.93
N LYS A 82 35.36 -5.14 -7.93
CA LYS A 82 35.84 -5.92 -9.09
C LYS A 82 37.00 -5.24 -9.82
N LYS A 83 36.96 -3.91 -9.99
CA LYS A 83 38.06 -3.15 -10.61
C LYS A 83 39.32 -3.12 -9.74
N VAL A 84 39.17 -3.02 -8.42
CA VAL A 84 40.29 -3.07 -7.47
C VAL A 84 41.01 -4.41 -7.54
N ILE A 85 40.25 -5.51 -7.51
CA ILE A 85 40.77 -6.88 -7.65
C ILE A 85 41.46 -7.05 -9.01
N ALA A 86 40.81 -6.66 -10.11
CA ALA A 86 41.37 -6.78 -11.46
C ALA A 86 42.68 -5.99 -11.64
N LYS A 87 42.82 -4.85 -10.95
CA LYS A 87 44.03 -4.03 -10.96
C LYS A 87 45.07 -4.46 -9.91
N LYS A 88 44.81 -5.52 -9.13
CA LYS A 88 45.65 -5.99 -8.02
C LYS A 88 45.99 -4.88 -7.00
N ARG A 89 45.07 -3.93 -6.82
CA ARG A 89 45.20 -2.81 -5.86
C ARG A 89 44.75 -3.26 -4.47
N TYR A 90 45.40 -4.29 -3.94
CA TYR A 90 44.99 -4.90 -2.67
C TYR A 90 45.11 -3.94 -1.48
N ASP A 91 45.90 -2.86 -1.61
CA ASP A 91 45.96 -1.74 -0.67
C ASP A 91 44.59 -1.07 -0.44
N LEU A 92 43.66 -1.16 -1.39
CA LEU A 92 42.32 -0.56 -1.30
C LEU A 92 41.23 -1.59 -0.95
N LEU A 93 41.54 -2.88 -0.93
CA LEU A 93 40.55 -3.96 -0.92
C LEU A 93 39.69 -3.94 0.35
N GLU A 94 40.33 -3.84 1.52
CA GLU A 94 39.66 -3.78 2.82
C GLU A 94 38.69 -2.59 2.89
N SER A 95 39.18 -1.40 2.53
CA SER A 95 38.37 -0.17 2.57
C SER A 95 37.17 -0.19 1.62
N GLU A 96 37.26 -0.84 0.47
CA GLU A 96 36.15 -0.95 -0.48
C GLU A 96 35.18 -2.08 -0.09
N LEU A 97 35.67 -3.13 0.57
CA LEU A 97 34.85 -4.19 1.14
C LEU A 97 34.01 -3.67 2.31
N ASP A 98 34.60 -2.84 3.18
CA ASP A 98 33.88 -2.19 4.29
C ASP A 98 32.75 -1.29 3.78
N LYS A 99 33.01 -0.49 2.74
CA LYS A 99 31.99 0.35 2.09
C LYS A 99 30.86 -0.47 1.50
N LEU A 100 31.19 -1.56 0.79
CA LEU A 100 30.17 -2.45 0.23
C LEU A 100 29.34 -3.10 1.34
N THR A 101 29.97 -3.53 2.43
CA THR A 101 29.30 -4.13 3.59
C THR A 101 28.34 -3.13 4.23
N GLU A 102 28.77 -1.89 4.40
CA GLU A 102 27.94 -0.81 4.94
C GLU A 102 26.74 -0.49 4.04
N GLU A 103 26.93 -0.38 2.72
CA GLU A 103 25.82 -0.15 1.79
C GLU A 103 24.81 -1.32 1.78
N VAL A 104 25.29 -2.56 1.92
CA VAL A 104 24.42 -3.74 2.02
C VAL A 104 23.64 -3.74 3.33
N ARG A 105 24.24 -3.32 4.45
CA ARG A 105 23.52 -3.13 5.74
C ARG A 105 22.45 -2.05 5.63
N GLN A 106 22.76 -0.91 5.03
CA GLN A 106 21.79 0.18 4.83
C GLN A 106 20.62 -0.26 3.93
N LEU A 107 20.89 -1.03 2.87
CA LEU A 107 19.83 -1.61 2.04
C LEU A 107 18.95 -2.58 2.84
N ALA A 108 19.54 -3.40 3.71
CA ALA A 108 18.77 -4.31 4.55
C ALA A 108 17.92 -3.58 5.59
N ASP A 109 18.43 -2.52 6.21
CA ASP A 109 17.65 -1.64 7.10
C ASP A 109 16.45 -1.03 6.37
N VAL A 110 16.65 -0.54 5.14
CA VAL A 110 15.57 0.00 4.30
C VAL A 110 14.51 -1.06 3.96
N LEU A 111 14.93 -2.32 3.80
CA LEU A 111 14.05 -3.45 3.51
C LEU A 111 13.46 -4.13 4.77
N GLY A 112 13.92 -3.76 5.97
CA GLY A 112 13.56 -4.42 7.22
C GLY A 112 14.05 -5.87 7.31
N ILE A 113 15.20 -6.17 6.70
CA ILE A 113 15.83 -7.49 6.69
C ILE A 113 16.98 -7.49 7.70
N GLU A 114 17.05 -8.51 8.55
CA GLU A 114 18.22 -8.74 9.39
C GLU A 114 19.26 -9.51 8.57
N ILE A 115 20.49 -8.99 8.49
CA ILE A 115 21.63 -9.70 7.89
C ILE A 115 22.48 -10.29 9.01
N ASP A 116 22.55 -11.61 9.06
CA ASP A 116 23.56 -12.32 9.85
C ASP A 116 24.91 -12.29 9.13
N GLU A 117 25.99 -12.01 9.87
CA GLU A 117 27.34 -12.11 9.34
C GLU A 117 27.69 -13.57 9.05
N LEU A 118 28.44 -13.79 7.96
CA LEU A 118 28.92 -15.13 7.60
C LEU A 118 29.76 -15.71 8.74
N PRO A 119 29.48 -16.95 9.18
CA PRO A 119 30.27 -17.60 10.22
C PRO A 119 31.75 -17.70 9.81
N GLN A 120 32.65 -17.14 10.62
CA GLN A 120 34.10 -17.12 10.35
C GLN A 120 34.74 -18.52 10.46
N ASP A 121 34.01 -19.49 11.01
CA ASP A 121 34.43 -20.89 11.16
C ASP A 121 34.15 -21.74 9.91
N LEU A 122 33.65 -21.15 8.82
CA LEU A 122 33.45 -21.88 7.57
C LEU A 122 34.80 -22.42 7.03
N PRO A 123 34.80 -23.66 6.45
CA PRO A 123 36.02 -24.33 6.00
C PRO A 123 36.87 -23.50 5.02
N PHE A 124 36.22 -22.60 4.26
CA PHE A 124 36.88 -21.70 3.33
C PHE A 124 37.80 -20.67 4.03
N PHE A 125 37.39 -20.14 5.19
CA PHE A 125 38.16 -19.16 5.97
C PHE A 125 39.18 -19.83 6.91
N ALA A 126 39.04 -21.13 7.15
CA ALA A 126 39.99 -21.94 7.93
C ALA A 126 41.22 -22.38 7.13
N LEU A 127 41.25 -22.12 5.81
CA LEU A 127 42.41 -22.43 4.99
C LEU A 127 43.58 -21.48 5.34
N PRO A 128 44.79 -22.00 5.61
CA PRO A 128 45.96 -21.15 5.76
C PRO A 128 46.18 -20.39 4.44
N ALA A 129 46.55 -19.11 4.54
CA ALA A 129 46.90 -18.33 3.36
C ALA A 129 48.02 -19.06 2.59
N GLU A 130 47.78 -19.37 1.31
CA GLU A 130 48.83 -19.95 0.46
C GLU A 130 50.03 -19.00 0.45
N GLU A 131 51.19 -19.52 0.87
CA GLU A 131 52.46 -18.83 0.68
C GLU A 131 52.66 -18.66 -0.83
N ILE A 132 52.65 -17.41 -1.29
CA ILE A 132 53.00 -17.09 -2.67
C ILE A 132 54.51 -17.33 -2.78
N ASP A 133 54.88 -18.51 -3.28
CA ASP A 133 56.25 -18.79 -3.71
C ASP A 133 56.61 -17.80 -4.82
N ASN A 134 57.43 -16.81 -4.47
CA ASN A 134 58.09 -15.94 -5.44
C ASN A 134 59.34 -16.67 -5.96
N GLU A 135 59.16 -17.61 -6.89
CA GLU A 135 60.24 -18.07 -7.79
C GLU A 135 60.24 -17.32 -9.12
#